data_AF-A0A520XAV3-F1
#
_entry.id   AF-A0A520XAV3-F1
#
_cell.length_a   1.000
_cell.length_b   1.000
_cell.length_c   1.000
_cell.angle_alpha   90.00
_cell.angle_beta   90.00
_cell.angle_gamma   90.00
#
_symmetry.space_group_name_H-M   'P 1'
#
loop_
_entity.id
_entity.type
_entity.pdbx_description
1 polymer ?
#
loop_
_entity_poly.entity_id
_entity_poly.type
_entity_poly.pdbx_seq_one_letter_code
_entity_poly.pdbx_strand_id
1 'polypeptide(L)'
;MSEIAGAMDFVTTRHPDREIRQSFPIRSQVRGWFFRVNELPTGYWQVKGRDRFGHTITCVGESPDDVLATAESEARQQSASEI
;
A
#
# COMPACT_ATOMS: atom_id res chain seq x y z
N MET A 1 49.88 14.61 6.66
CA MET A 1 49.23 14.27 7.94
C MET A 1 47.75 14.53 7.75
N SER A 2 47.03 13.63 7.06
CA SER A 2 46.43 12.38 7.58
C SER A 2 45.14 12.63 8.33
N GLU A 3 44.01 12.66 7.63
CA GLU A 3 42.72 12.20 8.17
C GLU A 3 41.95 11.46 7.07
N ILE A 4 42.05 10.13 7.14
CA ILE A 4 41.21 9.15 6.45
C ILE A 4 39.92 9.02 7.28
N ALA A 5 38.83 9.64 6.83
CA ALA A 5 37.49 9.33 7.31
C ALA A 5 36.84 8.36 6.32
N GLY A 6 37.17 7.08 6.47
CA GLY A 6 36.37 6.00 5.91
C GLY A 6 35.23 5.64 6.86
N ALA A 7 34.00 5.86 6.43
CA ALA A 7 32.78 5.16 6.86
C ALA A 7 31.66 5.66 5.94
N MET A 8 31.32 4.94 4.86
CA MET A 8 30.14 4.07 4.86
C MET A 8 28.95 4.71 5.58
N ASP A 9 28.02 5.32 4.84
CA ASP A 9 26.63 5.33 5.28
C ASP A 9 25.71 5.28 4.05
N PHE A 10 25.32 4.04 3.77
CA PHE A 10 24.08 3.61 3.13
C PHE A 10 23.64 4.35 1.86
N VAL A 11 23.82 3.64 0.73
CA VAL A 11 22.78 3.58 -0.30
C VAL A 11 21.45 3.42 0.42
N THR A 12 20.73 4.53 0.62
CA THR A 12 19.32 4.54 0.94
C THR A 12 18.63 4.04 -0.31
N THR A 13 18.67 2.73 -0.51
CA THR A 13 17.56 2.03 -1.12
C THR A 13 16.41 2.35 -0.20
N ARG A 14 15.66 3.42 -0.51
CA ARG A 14 14.42 3.74 0.18
C ARG A 14 13.59 2.49 0.07
N HIS A 15 13.55 1.69 1.13
CA HIS A 15 12.74 0.49 1.13
C HIS A 15 11.30 0.98 1.00
N PRO A 16 10.64 0.76 -0.15
CA PRO A 16 9.28 1.25 -0.38
C PRO A 16 8.33 0.74 0.71
N ASP A 17 8.65 -0.43 1.30
CA ASP A 17 7.96 -1.04 2.42
C ASP A 17 7.79 -0.12 3.64
N ARG A 18 8.78 0.75 3.95
CA ARG A 18 8.70 1.61 5.15
C ARG A 18 7.78 2.82 4.94
N GLU A 19 7.80 3.43 3.75
CA GLU A 19 6.91 4.54 3.41
C GLU A 19 5.46 4.07 3.23
N ILE A 20 5.26 2.87 2.66
CA ILE A 20 3.94 2.28 2.48
C ILE A 20 3.31 1.95 3.86
N ARG A 21 4.07 1.38 4.80
CA ARG A 21 3.57 1.10 6.17
C ARG A 21 3.12 2.34 6.94
N GLN A 22 3.69 3.52 6.66
CA GLN A 22 3.28 4.77 7.31
C GLN A 22 2.05 5.41 6.66
N SER A 23 1.82 5.17 5.37
CA SER A 23 0.71 5.77 4.62
C SER A 23 -0.55 4.91 4.55
N PHE A 24 -0.44 3.61 4.86
CA PHE A 24 -1.51 2.61 4.70
C PHE A 24 -1.64 1.78 5.99
N PRO A 25 -2.25 2.33 7.06
CA PRO A 25 -2.27 1.70 8.39
C PRO A 25 -3.18 0.47 8.48
N ILE A 26 -4.02 0.20 7.47
CA ILE A 26 -4.92 -0.95 7.48
C ILE A 26 -4.15 -2.20 7.04
N ARG A 27 -3.80 -3.05 8.01
CA ARG A 27 -3.37 -4.42 7.77
C ARG A 27 -4.53 -5.21 7.18
N SER A 28 -4.63 -5.23 5.86
CA SER A 28 -5.58 -6.09 5.17
C SER A 28 -5.21 -7.57 5.34
N GLN A 29 -6.22 -8.43 5.22
CA GLN A 29 -6.04 -9.88 5.25
C GLN A 29 -5.23 -10.41 4.05
N VAL A 30 -5.06 -9.60 3.00
CA VAL A 30 -4.29 -9.99 1.81
C VAL A 30 -2.80 -9.68 2.02
N ARG A 31 -2.00 -10.74 2.20
CA ARG A 31 -0.55 -10.66 2.41
C ARG A 31 0.14 -9.89 1.27
N GLY A 32 0.80 -8.79 1.60
CA GLY A 32 1.57 -7.98 0.64
C GLY A 32 0.77 -6.86 -0.03
N TRP A 33 -0.49 -6.67 0.36
CA TRP A 33 -1.31 -5.55 -0.07
C TRP A 33 -1.53 -4.55 1.05
N PHE A 34 -1.60 -3.28 0.66
CA PHE A 34 -1.72 -2.14 1.55
C PHE A 34 -2.89 -1.28 1.09
N PHE A 35 -3.81 -0.98 2.00
CA PHE A 35 -5.06 -0.30 1.67
C PHE A 35 -5.17 1.02 2.41
N ARG A 36 -5.65 2.03 1.69
CA ARG A 36 -5.93 3.36 2.21
C ARG A 36 -7.33 3.76 1.80
N VAL A 37 -8.12 4.07 2.81
CA VAL A 37 -9.45 4.64 2.65
C VAL A 37 -9.33 6.16 2.64
N ASN A 38 -9.98 6.83 1.71
CA ASN A 38 -10.15 8.27 1.68
C ASN A 38 -11.65 8.57 1.53
N GLU A 39 -12.16 9.45 2.38
CA GLU A 39 -13.51 10.00 2.21
C GLU A 39 -13.47 11.05 1.09
N LEU A 40 -14.42 10.97 0.16
CA LEU A 40 -14.63 11.95 -0.90
C LEU A 40 -15.69 12.96 -0.45
N PRO A 41 -15.53 14.25 -0.84
CA PRO A 41 -16.45 15.32 -0.43
C PRO A 41 -17.90 15.14 -0.92
N THR A 42 -18.13 14.20 -1.82
CA THR A 42 -19.44 13.82 -2.35
C THR A 42 -20.21 12.84 -1.43
N GLY A 43 -19.65 12.46 -0.27
CA GLY A 43 -20.23 11.45 0.62
C GLY A 43 -19.91 10.00 0.19
N TYR A 44 -18.98 9.84 -0.76
CA TYR A 44 -18.49 8.54 -1.21
C TYR A 44 -17.15 8.23 -0.55
N TRP A 45 -16.80 6.95 -0.53
CA TRP A 45 -15.56 6.44 0.01
C TRP A 45 -14.73 5.86 -1.12
N GLN A 46 -13.46 6.23 -1.15
CA GLN A 46 -12.48 5.70 -2.08
C GLN A 46 -11.45 4.87 -1.34
N VAL A 47 -11.33 3.60 -1.70
CA VAL A 47 -10.26 2.72 -1.20
C VAL A 47 -9.23 2.51 -2.30
N LYS A 48 -7.98 2.79 -1.97
CA LYS A 48 -6.81 2.50 -2.83
C LYS A 48 -6.00 1.38 -2.20
N GLY A 49 -5.95 0.24 -2.88
CA GLY A 49 -5.05 -0.85 -2.56
C GLY A 49 -3.81 -0.81 -3.44
N ARG A 50 -2.65 -1.07 -2.86
CA ARG A 50 -1.39 -1.21 -3.59
C ARG A 50 -0.62 -2.41 -3.07
N ASP A 51 -0.02 -3.16 -3.97
CA ASP A 51 0.80 -4.31 -3.62
C ASP A 51 2.31 -4.02 -3.76
N ARG A 52 3.15 -5.00 -3.40
CA ARG A 52 4.62 -4.92 -3.49
C ARG A 52 5.17 -5.00 -4.92
N PHE A 53 4.41 -5.55 -5.87
CA PHE A 53 4.77 -5.67 -7.28
C PHE A 53 4.38 -4.42 -8.09
N GLY A 54 3.61 -3.50 -7.50
CA GLY A 54 3.25 -2.22 -8.09
C GLY A 54 1.86 -2.18 -8.71
N HIS A 55 1.08 -3.26 -8.58
CA HIS A 55 -0.33 -3.31 -8.87
C HIS A 55 -1.10 -2.37 -7.95
N THR A 56 -2.10 -1.73 -8.53
CA THR A 56 -2.98 -0.81 -7.82
C THR A 56 -4.43 -1.12 -8.14
N ILE A 57 -5.26 -1.06 -7.13
CA ILE A 57 -6.72 -1.19 -7.21
C ILE A 57 -7.32 0.05 -6.59
N THR A 58 -8.34 0.58 -7.24
CA THR A 58 -9.09 1.71 -6.72
C THR A 58 -10.56 1.36 -6.78
N CYS A 59 -11.20 1.32 -5.63
CA CYS A 59 -12.63 1.10 -5.48
C CYS A 59 -13.27 2.36 -4.93
N VAL A 60 -14.49 2.66 -5.39
CA VAL A 60 -15.30 3.76 -4.88
C VAL A 60 -16.70 3.25 -4.59
N GLY A 61 -17.35 3.79 -3.57
CA GLY A 61 -18.72 3.43 -3.20
C GLY A 61 -19.24 4.24 -2.03
N GLU A 62 -20.41 3.90 -1.53
CA GLU A 62 -21.16 4.73 -0.58
C GLU A 62 -20.83 4.38 0.88
N SER A 63 -20.33 3.17 1.14
CA SER A 63 -19.97 2.68 2.47
C SER A 63 -18.48 2.31 2.53
N PRO A 64 -17.71 2.78 3.53
CA PRO A 64 -16.28 2.50 3.60
C PRO A 64 -15.98 1.01 3.75
N ASP A 65 -16.80 0.30 4.52
CA ASP A 65 -16.68 -1.15 4.76
C ASP A 65 -16.91 -1.96 3.48
N ASP A 66 -17.98 -1.68 2.72
CA ASP A 66 -18.24 -2.35 1.43
C ASP A 66 -17.13 -2.09 0.41
N VAL A 67 -16.66 -0.84 0.33
CA VAL A 67 -15.61 -0.47 -0.63
C VAL A 67 -14.28 -1.12 -0.25
N LEU A 68 -13.98 -1.23 1.05
CA LEU A 68 -12.82 -1.95 1.53
C LEU A 68 -12.93 -3.45 1.23
N ALA A 69 -14.06 -4.08 1.55
CA ALA A 69 -14.28 -5.50 1.28
C ALA A 69 -14.20 -5.85 -0.23
N THR A 70 -14.69 -4.94 -1.08
CA THR A 70 -14.57 -5.04 -2.53
C THR A 70 -13.11 -4.96 -2.95
N ALA A 71 -12.37 -3.97 -2.45
CA ALA A 71 -10.94 -3.81 -2.75
C ALA A 71 -10.12 -5.02 -2.26
N GLU A 72 -10.43 -5.58 -1.09
CA GLU A 72 -9.76 -6.78 -0.57
C GLU A 72 -10.05 -8.02 -1.44
N SER A 73 -11.29 -8.18 -1.91
CA SER A 73 -11.65 -9.25 -2.85
C SER A 73 -10.93 -9.12 -4.18
N GLU A 74 -10.82 -7.92 -4.74
CA GLU A 74 -10.07 -7.65 -5.98
C GLU A 74 -8.57 -7.93 -5.80
N ALA A 75 -7.97 -7.48 -4.70
CA ALA A 75 -6.58 -7.78 -4.36
C ALA A 75 -6.33 -9.28 -4.23
N ARG A 76 -7.26 -10.00 -3.59
CA ARG A 76 -7.18 -11.45 -3.43
C ARG A 76 -7.24 -12.17 -4.78
N GLN A 77 -8.12 -11.73 -5.68
CA GLN A 77 -8.22 -12.28 -7.03
C GLN A 77 -6.95 -12.02 -7.85
N GLN A 78 -6.42 -10.79 -7.81
CA GLN A 78 -5.14 -10.50 -8.50
C GLN A 78 -3.99 -11.34 -7.94
N SER A 79 -3.92 -11.50 -6.62
CA SER A 79 -2.90 -12.35 -5.99
C SER A 79 -3.05 -13.83 -6.34
N ALA A 80 -4.27 -14.30 -6.63
CA ALA A 80 -4.55 -15.69 -6.98
C ALA A 80 -4.29 -15.98 -8.47
N SER A 81 -4.42 -14.99 -9.34
CA SER A 81 -4.17 -15.12 -10.79
C SER A 81 -2.69 -15.15 -11.16
N GLU A 82 -1.77 -14.83 -10.24
CA GLU A 82 -0.32 -14.89 -10.45
C GLU A 82 0.34 -16.20 -9.98
N ILE A 83 -0.44 -17.29 -9.77
CA ILE A 83 0.06 -18.65 -9.48
C ILE A 83 -0.05 -19.56 -10.71
#